data_AF-A0A7S3BG41-F1
#
_entry.id   AF-A0A7S3BG41-F1
#
_cell.length_a   1.000
_cell.length_b   1.000
_cell.length_c   1.000
_cell.angle_alpha   90.00
_cell.angle_beta   90.00
_cell.angle_gamma   90.00
#
_symmetry.space_group_name_H-M   'P 1'
#
loop_
_entity.id
_entity.type
_entity.pdbx_description
1 polymer ?
#
loop_
_entity_poly.entity_id
_entity_poly.type
_entity_poly.pdbx_seq_one_letter_code
_entity_poly.pdbx_strand_id
1 'polypeptide(L)'
;MKKSAFEGHLATISEALRHPSDTVRAAAAAALPPFCEKRLLDGDRCIKVPAGQSIANTFVGMVREENVAARRGGALALAALSPELLAPHGERVLEAVGLACHLEEDPDERDAESRAAAARSLATLVASLPSLVERARAVVADLLVAMEDYSIDNRGDVGSWVREAALVSLERVAAQLLAAGELPDELALRCLGSLARQSAGRIDKVRAAAAERLVALAEACAARGVATVTAEALLAALPGRGRSVTWTASAAAFPAISPALAVADLRPPLLEGLLASAGGAADSLGTAARTALAEALKGADGALRVAVAAEAAAVLERGGGPSKAAAAPMRAVEGLISARALDGGADAVWSARVAAAVKTECAGCRDVQKLMA
;
A
#
# COMPACT_ATOMS: atom_id res chain seq x y z
N MET A 1 45.36 2.16 -18.66
CA MET A 1 44.54 3.37 -18.47
C MET A 1 44.23 3.52 -16.99
N LYS A 2 44.62 4.61 -16.33
CA LYS A 2 44.26 4.85 -14.92
C LYS A 2 42.77 5.21 -14.89
N LYS A 3 41.93 4.43 -14.19
CA LYS A 3 40.57 4.86 -13.83
C LYS A 3 40.66 6.25 -13.23
N SER A 4 39.77 7.15 -13.63
CA SER A 4 39.78 8.50 -13.05
C SER A 4 39.53 8.41 -11.55
N ALA A 5 40.08 9.32 -10.74
CA ALA A 5 39.83 9.31 -9.29
C ALA A 5 38.33 9.41 -8.95
N PHE A 6 37.53 9.96 -9.87
CA PHE A 6 36.07 9.95 -9.78
C PHE A 6 35.49 8.54 -9.90
N GLU A 7 35.87 7.79 -10.94
CA GLU A 7 35.43 6.40 -11.15
C GLU A 7 35.84 5.48 -10.00
N GLY A 8 37.02 5.71 -9.41
CA GLY A 8 37.49 4.97 -8.23
C GLY A 8 36.57 5.17 -7.02
N HIS A 9 36.27 6.42 -6.66
CA HIS A 9 35.39 6.71 -5.53
C HIS A 9 33.94 6.28 -5.79
N LEU A 10 33.43 6.47 -7.01
CA LEU A 10 32.09 6.01 -7.37
C LEU A 10 31.98 4.49 -7.27
N ALA A 11 33.02 3.75 -7.67
CA ALA A 11 33.07 2.30 -7.50
C ALA A 11 33.03 1.91 -6.01
N THR A 12 33.80 2.57 -5.15
CA THR A 12 33.77 2.33 -3.69
C THR A 12 32.39 2.60 -3.09
N ILE A 13 31.74 3.70 -3.48
CA ILE A 13 30.37 4.00 -3.02
C ILE A 13 29.39 2.94 -3.54
N SER A 14 29.50 2.56 -4.81
CA SER A 14 28.64 1.54 -5.43
C SER A 14 28.82 0.16 -4.78
N GLU A 15 30.03 -0.20 -4.38
CA GLU A 15 30.32 -1.42 -3.62
C GLU A 15 29.72 -1.36 -2.22
N ALA A 16 29.86 -0.23 -1.52
CA ALA A 16 29.25 -0.04 -0.20
C ALA A 16 27.71 -0.07 -0.25
N LEU A 17 27.10 0.39 -1.35
CA LEU A 17 25.66 0.27 -1.58
C LEU A 17 25.20 -1.18 -1.82
N ARG A 18 26.10 -2.09 -2.21
CA ARG A 18 25.81 -3.53 -2.37
C ARG A 18 26.05 -4.32 -1.08
N HIS A 19 26.47 -3.64 -0.01
CA HIS A 19 26.80 -4.29 1.24
C HIS A 19 25.53 -4.82 1.95
N PRO A 20 25.54 -6.02 2.57
CA PRO A 20 24.37 -6.58 3.24
C PRO A 20 23.91 -5.79 4.47
N SER A 21 24.81 -5.03 5.11
CA SER A 21 24.46 -4.14 6.23
C SER A 21 23.75 -2.87 5.78
N ASP A 22 22.56 -2.64 6.33
CA ASP A 22 21.76 -1.42 6.16
C ASP A 22 22.52 -0.15 6.53
N THR A 23 23.32 -0.19 7.62
CA THR A 23 24.08 0.98 8.07
C THR A 23 25.15 1.39 7.08
N VAL A 24 25.80 0.42 6.42
CA VAL A 24 26.80 0.68 5.38
C VAL A 24 26.14 1.25 4.14
N ARG A 25 25.01 0.68 3.69
CA ARG A 25 24.26 1.21 2.55
C ARG A 25 23.75 2.64 2.80
N ALA A 26 23.23 2.90 4.01
CA ALA A 26 22.76 4.23 4.40
C ALA A 26 23.89 5.26 4.40
N ALA A 27 25.05 4.92 4.97
CA ALA A 27 26.23 5.79 4.94
C ALA A 27 26.72 6.05 3.51
N ALA A 28 26.72 5.02 2.65
CA ALA A 28 27.10 5.16 1.24
C ALA A 28 26.13 6.07 0.47
N ALA A 29 24.82 5.92 0.68
CA ALA A 29 23.82 6.77 0.06
C ALA A 29 23.89 8.22 0.57
N ALA A 30 24.15 8.44 1.86
CA ALA A 30 24.33 9.77 2.42
C ALA A 30 25.58 10.49 1.86
N ALA A 31 26.61 9.73 1.47
CA ALA A 31 27.81 10.28 0.84
C ALA A 31 27.61 10.67 -0.64
N LEU A 32 26.56 10.17 -1.31
CA LEU A 32 26.33 10.43 -2.74
C LEU A 32 26.06 11.89 -3.07
N PRO A 33 25.11 12.60 -2.44
CA PRO A 33 24.84 14.00 -2.79
C PRO A 33 26.09 14.89 -2.75
N PRO A 34 26.86 14.98 -1.63
CA PRO A 34 28.04 15.85 -1.58
C PRO A 34 29.17 15.37 -2.52
N PHE A 35 29.27 14.06 -2.77
CA PHE A 35 30.22 13.53 -3.76
C PHE A 35 29.85 14.00 -5.18
N CYS A 36 28.58 13.88 -5.56
CA CYS A 36 28.09 14.26 -6.87
C CYS A 36 28.17 15.78 -7.07
N GLU A 37 27.74 16.58 -6.09
CA GLU A 37 27.85 18.04 -6.13
C GLU A 37 29.29 18.50 -6.40
N LYS A 38 30.26 17.98 -5.64
CA LYS A 38 31.66 18.39 -5.77
C LYS A 38 32.31 17.97 -7.09
N ARG A 39 31.85 16.87 -7.70
CA ARG A 39 32.55 16.23 -8.83
C ARG A 39 31.87 16.44 -10.17
N LEU A 40 30.54 16.54 -10.17
CA LEU A 40 29.70 16.50 -11.37
C LEU A 40 29.04 17.82 -11.68
N LEU A 41 28.78 18.62 -10.66
CA LEU A 41 28.23 19.96 -10.84
C LEU A 41 29.39 20.95 -10.99
N ASP A 42 29.30 21.84 -11.96
CA ASP A 42 30.16 23.02 -12.03
C ASP A 42 29.59 24.17 -11.17
N GLY A 43 30.24 25.34 -11.21
CA GLY A 43 29.84 26.51 -10.41
C GLY A 43 28.42 27.01 -10.69
N ASP A 44 27.87 26.68 -11.86
CA ASP A 44 26.50 27.04 -12.29
C ASP A 44 25.50 25.89 -12.10
N ARG A 45 25.90 24.84 -11.37
CA ARG A 45 25.14 23.59 -11.17
C ARG A 45 24.79 22.85 -12.47
N CYS A 46 25.56 23.07 -13.54
CA CYS A 46 25.42 22.30 -14.77
C CYS A 46 26.16 20.96 -14.66
N ILE A 47 25.57 19.90 -15.20
CA ILE A 47 26.12 18.55 -15.14
C ILE A 47 27.26 18.42 -16.16
N LYS A 48 28.40 17.87 -15.73
CA LYS A 48 29.44 17.38 -16.66
C LYS A 48 28.91 16.15 -17.40
N VAL A 49 28.42 16.38 -18.62
CA VAL A 49 27.44 15.55 -19.34
C VAL A 49 27.82 14.06 -19.58
N PRO A 50 29.08 13.60 -19.62
CA PRO A 50 29.29 12.14 -19.65
C PRO A 50 29.09 11.45 -18.29
N ALA A 51 29.38 12.14 -17.18
CA ALA A 51 29.51 11.51 -15.86
C ALA A 51 28.17 11.41 -15.10
N GLY A 52 27.26 12.36 -15.28
CA GLY A 52 25.90 12.30 -14.69
C GLY A 52 25.06 11.16 -15.26
N GLN A 53 25.10 10.96 -16.58
CA GLN A 53 24.43 9.86 -17.29
C GLN A 53 24.86 8.48 -16.77
N SER A 54 26.16 8.33 -16.48
CA SER A 54 26.73 7.08 -15.98
C SER A 54 26.20 6.71 -14.60
N ILE A 55 25.91 7.68 -13.74
CA ILE A 55 25.47 7.44 -12.36
C ILE A 55 24.03 6.93 -12.28
N ALA A 56 23.09 7.62 -12.94
CA ALA A 56 21.70 7.18 -12.95
C ALA A 56 21.57 5.80 -13.62
N ASN A 57 22.31 5.55 -14.72
CA ASN A 57 22.37 4.22 -15.36
C ASN A 57 22.86 3.14 -14.38
N THR A 58 23.90 3.43 -13.61
CA THR A 58 24.48 2.48 -12.66
C THR A 58 23.45 2.06 -11.60
N PHE A 59 22.78 3.03 -10.99
CA PHE A 59 21.83 2.73 -9.91
C PHE A 59 20.50 2.18 -10.41
N VAL A 60 20.04 2.57 -11.62
CA VAL A 60 18.91 1.89 -12.29
C VAL A 60 19.26 0.44 -12.64
N GLY A 61 20.51 0.14 -12.99
CA GLY A 61 20.98 -1.23 -13.13
C GLY A 61 20.87 -2.01 -11.82
N MET A 62 21.32 -1.41 -10.71
CA MET A 62 21.33 -2.04 -9.39
C MET A 62 19.93 -2.45 -8.90
N VAL A 63 18.89 -1.67 -9.17
CA VAL A 63 17.51 -2.03 -8.75
C VAL A 63 16.96 -3.28 -9.43
N ARG A 64 17.60 -3.74 -10.51
CA ARG A 64 17.19 -4.90 -11.31
C ARG A 64 18.08 -6.13 -11.14
N GLU A 65 19.03 -6.09 -10.21
CA GLU A 65 19.95 -7.20 -10.02
C GLU A 65 19.36 -8.31 -9.15
N GLU A 66 19.83 -9.54 -9.39
CA GLU A 66 19.54 -10.70 -8.53
C GLU A 66 19.99 -10.45 -7.07
N ASN A 67 21.07 -9.68 -6.88
CA ASN A 67 21.57 -9.33 -5.56
C ASN A 67 20.61 -8.35 -4.85
N VAL A 68 19.88 -8.87 -3.84
CA VAL A 68 18.94 -8.11 -3.01
C VAL A 68 19.57 -6.89 -2.32
N ALA A 69 20.82 -6.98 -1.87
CA ALA A 69 21.51 -5.85 -1.26
C ALA A 69 21.80 -4.75 -2.29
N ALA A 70 22.14 -5.13 -3.52
CA ALA A 70 22.28 -4.20 -4.64
C ALA A 70 20.93 -3.53 -4.97
N ARG A 71 19.82 -4.28 -5.00
CA ARG A 71 18.48 -3.70 -5.26
C ARG A 71 18.11 -2.62 -4.24
N ARG A 72 18.23 -2.96 -2.95
CA ARG A 72 17.97 -2.03 -1.83
C ARG A 72 18.88 -0.79 -1.90
N GLY A 73 20.18 -1.00 -2.15
CA GLY A 73 21.16 0.08 -2.29
C GLY A 73 20.89 0.97 -3.50
N GLY A 74 20.51 0.39 -4.63
CA GLY A 74 20.17 1.13 -5.85
C GLY A 74 18.98 2.05 -5.67
N ALA A 75 17.90 1.56 -5.02
CA ALA A 75 16.73 2.37 -4.72
C ALA A 75 17.08 3.55 -3.80
N LEU A 76 17.82 3.27 -2.73
CA LEU A 76 18.29 4.29 -1.78
C LEU A 76 19.21 5.33 -2.45
N ALA A 77 20.12 4.87 -3.31
CA ALA A 77 21.04 5.73 -4.04
C ALA A 77 20.29 6.68 -4.99
N LEU A 78 19.32 6.16 -5.76
CA LEU A 78 18.51 6.98 -6.66
C LEU A 78 17.73 8.05 -5.90
N ALA A 79 17.13 7.71 -4.76
CA ALA A 79 16.42 8.66 -3.92
C ALA A 79 17.32 9.72 -3.26
N ALA A 80 18.63 9.48 -3.17
CA ALA A 80 19.61 10.41 -2.62
C ALA A 80 20.22 11.36 -3.67
N LEU A 81 19.98 11.13 -4.96
CA LEU A 81 20.49 12.00 -6.02
C LEU A 81 19.75 13.35 -6.04
N SER A 82 20.46 14.41 -6.44
CA SER A 82 19.86 15.73 -6.59
C SER A 82 18.89 15.77 -7.80
N PRO A 83 17.89 16.67 -7.79
CA PRO A 83 16.96 16.86 -8.90
C PRO A 83 17.66 17.06 -10.25
N GLU A 84 18.78 17.77 -10.28
CA GLU A 84 19.54 18.04 -11.50
C GLU A 84 20.07 16.75 -12.12
N LEU A 85 20.59 15.82 -11.31
CA LEU A 85 21.10 14.54 -11.78
C LEU A 85 19.98 13.57 -12.19
N LEU A 86 18.81 13.70 -11.59
CA LEU A 86 17.65 12.88 -11.89
C LEU A 86 16.92 13.34 -13.15
N ALA A 87 16.79 14.65 -13.37
CA ALA A 87 15.92 15.23 -14.41
C ALA A 87 16.13 14.63 -15.81
N PRO A 88 17.37 14.42 -16.32
CA PRO A 88 17.57 13.82 -17.64
C PRO A 88 17.11 12.36 -17.76
N HIS A 89 16.87 11.67 -16.64
CA HIS A 89 16.54 10.24 -16.58
C HIS A 89 15.29 9.94 -15.77
N GLY A 90 14.55 10.97 -15.35
CA GLY A 90 13.52 10.86 -14.32
C GLY A 90 12.44 9.84 -14.66
N GLU A 91 11.97 9.84 -15.91
CA GLU A 91 10.98 8.86 -16.40
C GLU A 91 11.42 7.41 -16.17
N ARG A 92 12.61 7.08 -16.67
CA ARG A 92 13.19 5.74 -16.55
C ARG A 92 13.53 5.37 -15.11
N VAL A 93 13.94 6.35 -14.29
CA VAL A 93 14.22 6.13 -12.86
C VAL A 93 12.93 5.78 -12.12
N LEU A 94 11.88 6.60 -12.28
CA LEU A 94 10.59 6.37 -11.64
C LEU A 94 9.94 5.07 -12.12
N GLU A 95 10.03 4.75 -13.41
CA GLU A 95 9.56 3.48 -13.96
C GLU A 95 10.32 2.29 -13.35
N ALA A 96 11.65 2.32 -13.33
CA ALA A 96 12.44 1.20 -12.81
C ALA A 96 12.22 0.97 -11.31
N VAL A 97 12.12 2.04 -10.52
CA VAL A 97 11.84 1.94 -9.08
C VAL A 97 10.37 1.57 -8.82
N GLY A 98 9.43 2.04 -9.64
CA GLY A 98 8.02 1.66 -9.59
C GLY A 98 7.85 0.15 -9.75
N LEU A 99 8.41 -0.42 -10.83
CA LEU A 99 8.39 -1.85 -11.08
C LEU A 99 9.08 -2.67 -9.99
N ALA A 100 10.16 -2.13 -9.38
CA ALA A 100 10.86 -2.80 -8.28
C ALA A 100 10.03 -2.89 -6.98
N CYS A 101 8.86 -2.24 -6.90
CA CYS A 101 7.93 -2.40 -5.79
C CYS A 101 6.99 -3.60 -5.96
N HIS A 102 6.90 -4.16 -7.18
CA HIS A 102 5.99 -5.26 -7.48
C HIS A 102 6.55 -6.59 -6.99
N LEU A 103 5.66 -7.51 -6.63
CA LEU A 103 6.03 -8.86 -6.23
C LEU A 103 6.73 -9.57 -7.40
N GLU A 104 7.93 -10.08 -7.15
CA GLU A 104 8.68 -10.84 -8.14
C GLU A 104 7.91 -12.13 -8.52
N GLU A 105 7.89 -12.43 -9.82
CA GLU A 105 7.20 -13.60 -10.37
C GLU A 105 7.83 -14.89 -9.87
N ASP A 106 9.17 -14.95 -9.90
CA ASP A 106 9.96 -16.06 -9.37
C ASP A 106 9.97 -16.02 -7.83
N PRO A 107 9.41 -17.03 -7.13
CA PRO A 107 9.47 -17.12 -5.69
C PRO A 107 10.88 -17.09 -5.09
N ASP A 108 11.89 -17.60 -5.81
CA ASP A 108 13.27 -17.69 -5.32
C ASP A 108 13.99 -16.32 -5.34
N GLU A 109 13.50 -15.38 -6.15
CA GLU A 109 14.05 -14.02 -6.24
C GLU A 109 13.37 -13.03 -5.28
N ARG A 110 12.26 -13.43 -4.65
CA ARG A 110 11.43 -12.53 -3.83
C ARG A 110 12.19 -11.97 -2.64
N ASP A 111 12.22 -10.64 -2.56
CA ASP A 111 12.76 -9.96 -1.39
C ASP A 111 11.89 -8.77 -0.96
N ALA A 112 11.14 -8.96 0.13
CA ALA A 112 10.25 -7.92 0.66
C ALA A 112 11.00 -6.64 1.06
N GLU A 113 12.24 -6.75 1.53
CA GLU A 113 13.03 -5.57 1.92
C GLU A 113 13.45 -4.71 0.71
N SER A 114 13.75 -5.35 -0.44
CA SER A 114 13.97 -4.66 -1.73
C SER A 114 12.73 -3.93 -2.18
N ARG A 115 11.57 -4.61 -2.21
CA ARG A 115 10.30 -3.99 -2.60
C ARG A 115 9.91 -2.83 -1.67
N ALA A 116 10.11 -3.01 -0.36
CA ALA A 116 9.85 -1.95 0.61
C ALA A 116 10.83 -0.76 0.46
N ALA A 117 12.09 -1.01 0.13
CA ALA A 117 13.08 0.05 -0.14
C ALA A 117 12.73 0.84 -1.41
N ALA A 118 12.30 0.16 -2.47
CA ALA A 118 11.79 0.80 -3.68
C ALA A 118 10.57 1.67 -3.38
N ALA A 119 9.58 1.12 -2.66
CA ALA A 119 8.36 1.85 -2.30
C ALA A 119 8.66 3.11 -1.49
N ARG A 120 9.55 3.03 -0.48
CA ARG A 120 10.00 4.22 0.30
C ARG A 120 10.68 5.29 -0.56
N SER A 121 11.39 4.87 -1.60
CA SER A 121 12.17 5.77 -2.45
C SER A 121 11.28 6.60 -3.39
N LEU A 122 10.13 6.06 -3.82
CA LEU A 122 9.26 6.70 -4.80
C LEU A 122 8.77 8.09 -4.39
N ALA A 123 8.36 8.31 -3.13
CA ALA A 123 7.87 9.62 -2.69
C ALA A 123 8.96 10.71 -2.75
N THR A 124 10.21 10.35 -2.45
CA THR A 124 11.35 11.28 -2.56
C THR A 124 11.70 11.55 -4.03
N LEU A 125 11.65 10.53 -4.88
CA LEU A 125 11.93 10.67 -6.31
C LEU A 125 10.88 11.55 -7.00
N VAL A 126 9.59 11.33 -6.74
CA VAL A 126 8.52 12.18 -7.29
C VAL A 126 8.66 13.63 -6.81
N ALA A 127 8.97 13.85 -5.53
CA ALA A 127 9.22 15.19 -4.99
C ALA A 127 10.38 15.91 -5.69
N SER A 128 11.38 15.15 -6.15
CA SER A 128 12.57 15.67 -6.84
C SER A 128 12.33 15.89 -8.34
N LEU A 129 11.20 15.43 -8.88
CA LEU A 129 10.86 15.45 -10.31
C LEU A 129 9.44 15.99 -10.53
N PRO A 130 9.10 17.19 -10.04
CA PRO A 130 7.72 17.71 -10.06
C PRO A 130 7.15 17.92 -11.47
N SER A 131 8.00 18.00 -12.50
CA SER A 131 7.56 18.14 -13.89
C SER A 131 7.04 16.83 -14.51
N LEU A 132 7.29 15.66 -13.91
CA LEU A 132 6.90 14.35 -14.46
C LEU A 132 5.54 13.89 -13.91
N VAL A 133 4.50 14.70 -14.15
CA VAL A 133 3.17 14.50 -13.58
C VAL A 133 2.55 13.14 -13.97
N GLU A 134 2.57 12.77 -15.25
CA GLU A 134 1.98 11.49 -15.69
C GLU A 134 2.71 10.29 -15.08
N ARG A 135 4.03 10.37 -14.98
CA ARG A 135 4.82 9.33 -14.32
C ARG A 135 4.56 9.27 -12.82
N ALA A 136 4.35 10.41 -12.17
CA ALA A 136 3.94 10.47 -10.77
C ALA A 136 2.54 9.83 -10.55
N ARG A 137 1.60 10.02 -11.47
CA ARG A 137 0.31 9.29 -11.46
C ARG A 137 0.50 7.78 -11.65
N ALA A 138 1.39 7.37 -12.55
CA ALA A 138 1.73 5.95 -12.72
C ALA A 138 2.38 5.36 -11.45
N VAL A 139 3.22 6.14 -10.75
CA VAL A 139 3.79 5.76 -9.44
C VAL A 139 2.69 5.51 -8.40
N VAL A 140 1.60 6.28 -8.39
CA VAL A 140 0.44 5.98 -7.53
C VAL A 140 -0.11 4.58 -7.84
N ALA A 141 -0.21 4.20 -9.12
CA ALA A 141 -0.67 2.86 -9.50
C ALA A 141 0.33 1.76 -9.04
N ASP A 142 1.64 1.98 -9.21
CA ASP A 142 2.68 1.05 -8.74
C ASP A 142 2.59 0.84 -7.21
N LEU A 143 2.37 1.93 -6.45
CA LEU A 143 2.21 1.90 -5.00
C LEU A 143 0.92 1.18 -4.58
N LEU A 144 -0.18 1.35 -5.31
CA LEU A 144 -1.42 0.60 -5.08
C LEU A 144 -1.20 -0.90 -5.28
N VAL A 145 -0.42 -1.31 -6.29
CA VAL A 145 -0.03 -2.73 -6.48
C VAL A 145 0.83 -3.22 -5.32
N ALA A 146 1.81 -2.44 -4.87
CA ALA A 146 2.68 -2.81 -3.74
C ALA A 146 1.90 -2.98 -2.41
N MET A 147 0.75 -2.32 -2.26
CA MET A 147 -0.14 -2.50 -1.12
C MET A 147 -0.88 -3.85 -1.10
N GLU A 148 -0.83 -4.61 -2.17
CA GLU A 148 -1.37 -5.98 -2.27
C GLU A 148 -0.32 -7.06 -1.92
N ASP A 149 0.85 -6.66 -1.45
CA ASP A 149 1.89 -7.62 -1.06
C ASP A 149 1.53 -8.30 0.26
N TYR A 150 0.97 -9.52 0.19
CA TYR A 150 0.69 -10.40 1.33
C TYR A 150 1.68 -11.58 1.40
N SER A 151 2.92 -11.37 0.95
CA SER A 151 3.95 -12.42 1.02
C SER A 151 4.31 -12.79 2.46
N ILE A 152 4.55 -14.09 2.67
CA ILE A 152 4.89 -14.69 3.95
C ILE A 152 6.17 -15.50 3.78
N ASP A 153 7.11 -15.35 4.71
CA ASP A 153 8.29 -16.22 4.84
C ASP A 153 8.43 -16.76 6.27
N ASN A 154 9.59 -17.32 6.62
CA ASN A 154 9.88 -17.84 7.96
C ASN A 154 9.88 -16.78 9.08
N ARG A 155 9.84 -15.48 8.73
CA ARG A 155 9.73 -14.33 9.63
C ARG A 155 8.29 -13.83 9.78
N GLY A 156 7.33 -14.44 9.08
CA GLY A 156 5.91 -14.07 9.11
C GLY A 156 5.49 -13.27 7.87
N ASP A 157 4.52 -12.36 8.02
CA ASP A 157 4.02 -11.49 6.95
C ASP A 157 5.04 -10.38 6.64
N VAL A 158 6.06 -10.74 5.85
CA VAL A 158 7.08 -9.80 5.38
C VAL A 158 6.54 -8.81 4.34
N GLY A 159 5.46 -9.17 3.65
CA GLY A 159 4.72 -8.26 2.78
C GLY A 159 4.21 -7.02 3.53
N SER A 160 3.93 -7.14 4.84
CA SER A 160 3.54 -6.00 5.68
C SER A 160 4.54 -4.84 5.65
N TRP A 161 5.84 -5.11 5.48
CA TRP A 161 6.87 -4.07 5.36
C TRP A 161 6.75 -3.29 4.05
N VAL A 162 6.36 -3.97 2.98
CA VAL A 162 6.09 -3.38 1.67
C VAL A 162 4.81 -2.57 1.73
N ARG A 163 3.74 -3.11 2.31
CA ARG A 163 2.46 -2.41 2.47
C ARG A 163 2.61 -1.15 3.32
N GLU A 164 3.36 -1.20 4.41
CA GLU A 164 3.66 -0.02 5.25
C GLU A 164 4.44 1.04 4.46
N ALA A 165 5.50 0.65 3.75
CA ALA A 165 6.27 1.55 2.89
C ALA A 165 5.42 2.18 1.78
N ALA A 166 4.58 1.38 1.13
CA ALA A 166 3.72 1.81 0.03
C ALA A 166 2.62 2.76 0.52
N LEU A 167 2.00 2.45 1.68
CA LEU A 167 1.09 3.37 2.36
C LEU A 167 1.76 4.73 2.54
N VAL A 168 2.98 4.75 3.12
CA VAL A 168 3.84 5.94 3.34
C VAL A 168 4.04 6.77 2.09
N SER A 169 4.43 6.13 1.01
CA SER A 169 4.71 6.85 -0.22
C SER A 169 3.44 7.26 -0.97
N LEU A 170 2.35 6.47 -0.91
CA LEU A 170 1.10 6.74 -1.63
C LEU A 170 0.50 8.08 -1.21
N GLU A 171 0.28 8.31 0.10
CA GLU A 171 -0.32 9.56 0.55
C GLU A 171 0.61 10.76 0.30
N ARG A 172 1.94 10.61 0.41
CA ARG A 172 2.88 11.70 0.06
C ARG A 172 2.82 12.07 -1.43
N VAL A 173 2.82 11.08 -2.32
CA VAL A 173 2.73 11.31 -3.77
C VAL A 173 1.36 11.87 -4.13
N ALA A 174 0.27 11.30 -3.58
CA ALA A 174 -1.08 11.80 -3.79
C ALA A 174 -1.23 13.25 -3.30
N ALA A 175 -0.69 13.59 -2.12
CA ALA A 175 -0.70 14.94 -1.59
C ALA A 175 0.09 15.92 -2.46
N GLN A 176 1.22 15.50 -3.05
CA GLN A 176 1.98 16.32 -4.01
C GLN A 176 1.21 16.58 -5.30
N LEU A 177 0.62 15.53 -5.89
CA LEU A 177 -0.22 15.66 -7.08
C LEU A 177 -1.44 16.55 -6.79
N LEU A 178 -2.09 16.35 -5.65
CA LEU A 178 -3.21 17.16 -5.21
C LEU A 178 -2.79 18.62 -4.97
N ALA A 179 -1.60 18.83 -4.40
CA ALA A 179 -1.04 20.14 -4.18
C ALA A 179 -0.84 20.91 -5.51
N ALA A 180 -0.44 20.21 -6.56
CA ALA A 180 -0.25 20.72 -7.91
C ALA A 180 -1.56 20.84 -8.73
N GLY A 181 -2.70 20.36 -8.22
CA GLY A 181 -3.96 20.30 -8.98
C GLY A 181 -3.99 19.19 -10.03
N GLU A 182 -3.13 18.18 -9.87
CA GLU A 182 -2.87 17.12 -10.84
C GLU A 182 -3.36 15.73 -10.40
N LEU A 183 -4.04 15.63 -9.25
CA LEU A 183 -4.66 14.38 -8.79
C LEU A 183 -6.13 14.33 -9.24
N PRO A 184 -6.50 13.46 -10.20
CA PRO A 184 -7.90 13.34 -10.63
C PRO A 184 -8.74 12.60 -9.58
N ASP A 185 -10.04 12.90 -9.55
CA ASP A 185 -11.02 12.30 -8.63
C ASP A 185 -10.96 10.77 -8.59
N GLU A 186 -10.92 10.13 -9.76
CA GLU A 186 -10.84 8.66 -9.85
C GLU A 186 -9.62 8.09 -9.12
N LEU A 187 -8.45 8.73 -9.30
CA LEU A 187 -7.22 8.29 -8.65
C LEU A 187 -7.24 8.59 -7.15
N ALA A 188 -7.80 9.73 -6.75
CA ALA A 188 -8.02 10.06 -5.34
C ALA A 188 -8.93 9.04 -4.64
N LEU A 189 -10.03 8.64 -5.27
CA LEU A 189 -10.95 7.62 -4.76
C LEU A 189 -10.26 6.25 -4.63
N ARG A 190 -9.42 5.87 -5.58
CA ARG A 190 -8.62 4.64 -5.48
C ARG A 190 -7.64 4.68 -4.31
N CYS A 191 -6.98 5.81 -4.08
CA CYS A 191 -6.10 6.02 -2.93
C CYS A 191 -6.88 5.91 -1.60
N LEU A 192 -7.99 6.64 -1.48
CA LEU A 192 -8.86 6.61 -0.29
C LEU A 192 -9.41 5.21 -0.03
N GLY A 193 -9.87 4.50 -1.07
CA GLY A 193 -10.39 3.14 -0.96
C GLY A 193 -9.32 2.15 -0.46
N SER A 194 -8.11 2.22 -1.02
CA SER A 194 -7.00 1.36 -0.61
C SER A 194 -6.57 1.63 0.84
N LEU A 195 -6.50 2.91 1.24
CA LEU A 195 -6.25 3.32 2.62
C LEU A 195 -7.36 2.84 3.56
N ALA A 196 -8.63 2.97 3.17
CA ALA A 196 -9.78 2.50 3.94
C ALA A 196 -9.74 0.98 4.18
N ARG A 197 -9.45 0.18 3.15
CA ARG A 197 -9.27 -1.27 3.30
C ARG A 197 -8.19 -1.60 4.31
N GLN A 198 -7.01 -0.99 4.18
CA GLN A 198 -5.86 -1.27 5.05
C GLN A 198 -6.08 -0.80 6.49
N SER A 199 -6.86 0.27 6.69
CA SER A 199 -7.29 0.75 8.02
C SER A 199 -8.24 -0.20 8.76
N ALA A 200 -8.73 -1.23 8.07
CA ALA A 200 -9.47 -2.35 8.65
C ALA A 200 -8.66 -3.67 8.63
N GLY A 201 -7.34 -3.60 8.40
CA GLY A 201 -6.46 -4.77 8.28
C GLY A 201 -6.06 -5.43 9.60
N ARG A 202 -5.49 -6.64 9.50
CA ARG A 202 -5.11 -7.47 10.66
C ARG A 202 -3.88 -7.00 11.42
N ILE A 203 -2.95 -6.32 10.77
CA ILE A 203 -1.66 -5.96 11.39
C ILE A 203 -1.78 -4.57 12.01
N ASP A 204 -1.59 -4.49 13.33
CA ASP A 204 -1.80 -3.28 14.12
C ASP A 204 -1.04 -2.06 13.58
N LYS A 205 0.25 -2.24 13.21
CA LYS A 205 1.07 -1.16 12.66
C LYS A 205 0.56 -0.66 11.30
N VAL A 206 0.25 -1.58 10.39
CA VAL A 206 -0.29 -1.26 9.05
C VAL A 206 -1.65 -0.59 9.17
N ARG A 207 -2.50 -1.10 10.05
CA ARG A 207 -3.83 -0.56 10.32
C ARG A 207 -3.77 0.87 10.84
N ALA A 208 -2.91 1.12 11.83
CA ALA A 208 -2.72 2.45 12.40
C ALA A 208 -2.17 3.43 11.37
N ALA A 209 -1.11 3.05 10.66
CA ALA A 209 -0.56 3.86 9.58
C ALA A 209 -1.67 4.20 8.56
N ALA A 210 -2.38 3.20 8.03
CA ALA A 210 -3.42 3.43 7.02
C ALA A 210 -4.53 4.38 7.49
N ALA A 211 -5.01 4.24 8.72
CA ALA A 211 -6.08 5.07 9.27
C ALA A 211 -5.68 6.56 9.39
N GLU A 212 -4.49 6.84 9.92
CA GLU A 212 -3.98 8.22 10.03
C GLU A 212 -3.87 8.91 8.67
N ARG A 213 -3.46 8.14 7.66
CA ARG A 213 -3.17 8.61 6.31
C ARG A 213 -4.44 8.75 5.49
N LEU A 214 -5.43 7.88 5.73
CA LEU A 214 -6.77 8.00 5.20
C LEU A 214 -7.39 9.33 5.61
N VAL A 215 -7.33 9.67 6.90
CA VAL A 215 -7.83 10.95 7.43
C VAL A 215 -7.09 12.12 6.80
N ALA A 216 -5.76 12.10 6.81
CA ALA A 216 -4.94 13.18 6.25
C ALA A 216 -5.24 13.42 4.76
N LEU A 217 -5.33 12.35 3.95
CA LEU A 217 -5.63 12.48 2.53
C LEU A 217 -7.07 12.96 2.28
N ALA A 218 -8.04 12.49 3.07
CA ALA A 218 -9.43 12.95 2.97
C ALA A 218 -9.55 14.44 3.31
N GLU A 219 -8.88 14.91 4.36
CA GLU A 219 -8.84 16.34 4.70
C GLU A 219 -8.23 17.18 3.57
N ALA A 220 -7.13 16.70 2.97
CA ALA A 220 -6.50 17.36 1.85
C ALA A 220 -7.42 17.40 0.61
N CYS A 221 -8.08 16.28 0.29
CA CYS A 221 -9.01 16.16 -0.84
C CYS A 221 -10.19 17.13 -0.70
N ALA A 222 -10.83 17.15 0.48
CA ALA A 222 -11.91 18.08 0.78
C ALA A 222 -11.46 19.55 0.65
N ALA A 223 -10.29 19.90 1.21
CA ALA A 223 -9.74 21.25 1.14
C ALA A 223 -9.40 21.71 -0.28
N ARG A 224 -9.16 20.77 -1.21
CA ARG A 224 -8.74 21.03 -2.59
C ARG A 224 -9.84 20.83 -3.63
N GLY A 225 -11.05 20.44 -3.21
CA GLY A 225 -12.16 20.23 -4.14
C GLY A 225 -12.03 18.98 -5.00
N VAL A 226 -11.28 17.96 -4.55
CA VAL A 226 -11.07 16.69 -5.27
C VAL A 226 -11.76 15.58 -4.49
N ALA A 227 -12.54 14.72 -5.16
CA ALA A 227 -13.33 13.66 -4.54
C ALA A 227 -14.13 14.15 -3.31
N THR A 228 -14.62 15.41 -3.36
CA THR A 228 -15.08 16.16 -2.18
C THR A 228 -16.23 15.46 -1.45
N VAL A 229 -17.23 14.98 -2.19
CA VAL A 229 -18.40 14.30 -1.62
C VAL A 229 -17.98 13.11 -0.77
N THR A 230 -17.10 12.26 -1.31
CA THR A 230 -16.60 11.07 -0.63
C THR A 230 -15.70 11.42 0.55
N ALA A 231 -14.80 12.41 0.37
CA ALA A 231 -13.89 12.86 1.41
C ALA A 231 -14.63 13.46 2.62
N GLU A 232 -15.61 14.33 2.39
CA GLU A 232 -16.42 14.93 3.44
C GLU A 232 -17.31 13.90 4.13
N ALA A 233 -17.94 13.00 3.37
CA ALA A 233 -18.75 11.91 3.94
C ALA A 233 -17.92 10.98 4.83
N LEU A 234 -16.69 10.66 4.42
CA LEU A 234 -15.74 9.89 5.22
C LEU A 234 -15.38 10.62 6.52
N LEU A 235 -15.00 11.89 6.45
CA LEU A 235 -14.64 12.68 7.63
C LEU A 235 -15.81 12.83 8.61
N ALA A 236 -17.05 12.91 8.09
CA ALA A 236 -18.26 12.96 8.90
C ALA A 236 -18.59 11.60 9.57
N ALA A 237 -18.22 10.49 8.94
CA ALA A 237 -18.42 9.15 9.49
C ALA A 237 -17.38 8.79 10.57
N LEU A 238 -16.17 9.33 10.49
CA LEU A 238 -15.10 9.07 11.45
C LEU A 238 -15.27 9.87 12.76
N PRO A 239 -14.64 9.43 13.87
CA PRO A 239 -14.63 10.21 15.10
C PRO A 239 -14.10 11.63 14.84
N GLY A 240 -14.92 12.64 15.17
CA GLY A 240 -14.64 14.03 14.83
C GLY A 240 -13.32 14.59 15.36
N ARG A 241 -12.84 15.68 14.74
CA ARG A 241 -11.60 16.39 15.10
C ARG A 241 -11.55 16.67 16.61
N GLY A 242 -10.63 16.02 17.32
CA GLY A 242 -10.45 16.14 18.77
C GLY A 242 -10.61 14.83 19.55
N ARG A 243 -11.16 13.77 18.95
CA ARG A 243 -11.14 12.42 19.55
C ARG A 243 -9.92 11.66 19.02
N SER A 244 -8.92 11.49 19.87
CA SER A 244 -7.79 10.61 19.53
C SER A 244 -8.27 9.16 19.54
N VAL A 245 -8.08 8.46 18.42
CA VAL A 245 -8.34 7.02 18.29
C VAL A 245 -7.01 6.30 18.37
N THR A 246 -6.88 5.35 19.28
CA THR A 246 -5.71 4.46 19.34
C THR A 246 -5.86 3.39 18.26
N TRP A 247 -5.47 3.70 17.03
CA TRP A 247 -5.68 2.81 15.86
C TRP A 247 -4.93 1.46 15.95
N THR A 248 -3.89 1.40 16.77
CA THR A 248 -3.19 0.15 17.08
C THR A 248 -4.05 -0.80 17.91
N ALA A 249 -4.97 -0.30 18.73
CA ALA A 249 -5.87 -1.12 19.54
C ALA A 249 -7.12 -1.52 18.75
N SER A 250 -7.25 -2.79 18.39
CA SER A 250 -8.37 -3.33 17.59
C SER A 250 -9.76 -2.97 18.17
N ALA A 251 -9.92 -3.06 19.49
CA ALA A 251 -11.16 -2.71 20.19
C ALA A 251 -11.55 -1.23 20.07
N ALA A 252 -10.62 -0.34 19.74
CA ALA A 252 -10.89 1.07 19.46
C ALA A 252 -10.97 1.35 17.95
N ALA A 253 -10.08 0.74 17.16
CA ALA A 253 -9.94 0.98 15.73
C ALA A 253 -11.18 0.53 14.93
N PHE A 254 -11.69 -0.69 15.16
CA PHE A 254 -12.81 -1.21 14.37
C PHE A 254 -14.11 -0.43 14.60
N PRO A 255 -14.52 -0.10 15.84
CA PRO A 255 -15.68 0.76 16.05
C PRO A 255 -15.52 2.15 15.45
N ALA A 256 -14.29 2.69 15.41
CA ALA A 256 -14.02 4.00 14.82
C ALA A 256 -14.16 4.03 13.28
N ILE A 257 -13.72 2.99 12.58
CA ILE A 257 -13.74 2.94 11.11
C ILE A 257 -15.06 2.39 10.54
N SER A 258 -15.77 1.52 11.27
CA SER A 258 -16.98 0.84 10.76
C SER A 258 -18.11 1.78 10.29
N PRO A 259 -18.37 2.95 10.89
CA PRO A 259 -19.36 3.90 10.38
C PRO A 259 -19.09 4.37 8.94
N ALA A 260 -17.83 4.34 8.48
CA ALA A 260 -17.47 4.70 7.11
C ALA A 260 -18.03 3.72 6.06
N LEU A 261 -18.64 2.59 6.46
CA LEU A 261 -19.44 1.75 5.57
C LEU A 261 -20.63 2.51 4.95
N ALA A 262 -21.08 3.61 5.56
CA ALA A 262 -22.12 4.46 4.96
C ALA A 262 -21.63 5.20 3.69
N VAL A 263 -20.32 5.31 3.46
CA VAL A 263 -19.73 5.99 2.31
C VAL A 263 -19.64 5.03 1.13
N ALA A 264 -20.57 5.14 0.17
CA ALA A 264 -20.75 4.17 -0.89
C ALA A 264 -19.48 3.87 -1.71
N ASP A 265 -18.68 4.89 -2.06
CA ASP A 265 -17.46 4.70 -2.86
C ASP A 265 -16.35 3.95 -2.11
N LEU A 266 -16.35 4.01 -0.78
CA LEU A 266 -15.34 3.39 0.08
C LEU A 266 -15.83 2.10 0.74
N ARG A 267 -17.14 1.84 0.71
CA ARG A 267 -17.75 0.69 1.37
C ARG A 267 -17.21 -0.65 0.84
N PRO A 268 -17.11 -0.92 -0.48
CA PRO A 268 -16.56 -2.20 -0.96
C PRO A 268 -15.13 -2.49 -0.48
N PRO A 269 -14.14 -1.58 -0.64
CA PRO A 269 -12.78 -1.87 -0.16
C PRO A 269 -12.70 -1.90 1.37
N LEU A 270 -13.44 -1.04 2.09
CA LEU A 270 -13.46 -1.09 3.56
C LEU A 270 -14.03 -2.42 4.08
N LEU A 271 -15.14 -2.88 3.50
CA LEU A 271 -15.76 -4.15 3.86
C LEU A 271 -14.83 -5.33 3.63
N GLU A 272 -14.05 -5.32 2.53
CA GLU A 272 -13.05 -6.35 2.27
C GLU A 272 -12.02 -6.45 3.41
N GLY A 273 -11.51 -5.31 3.90
CA GLY A 273 -10.61 -5.26 5.05
C GLY A 273 -11.27 -5.77 6.35
N LEU A 274 -12.50 -5.31 6.63
CA LEU A 274 -13.27 -5.71 7.81
C LEU A 274 -13.56 -7.21 7.81
N LEU A 275 -13.98 -7.79 6.69
CA LEU A 275 -14.24 -9.23 6.54
C LEU A 275 -12.95 -10.04 6.69
N ALA A 276 -11.83 -9.56 6.14
CA ALA A 276 -10.54 -10.20 6.32
C ALA A 276 -10.16 -10.26 7.81
N SER A 277 -10.35 -9.19 8.58
CA SER A 277 -10.06 -9.15 10.02
C SER A 277 -11.07 -9.94 10.85
N ALA A 278 -12.36 -9.79 10.59
CA ALA A 278 -13.46 -10.51 11.25
C ALA A 278 -13.39 -12.03 11.03
N GLY A 279 -12.72 -12.49 9.99
CA GLY A 279 -12.49 -13.92 9.72
C GLY A 279 -11.32 -14.56 10.48
N GLY A 280 -10.63 -13.82 11.35
CA GLY A 280 -9.58 -14.33 12.24
C GLY A 280 -10.13 -15.36 13.23
N ALA A 281 -9.42 -16.48 13.40
CA ALA A 281 -9.85 -17.56 14.28
C ALA A 281 -9.84 -17.09 15.74
N ALA A 282 -11.00 -17.02 16.41
CA ALA A 282 -11.26 -16.77 17.85
C ALA A 282 -10.30 -15.86 18.65
N ASP A 283 -9.49 -15.04 17.99
CA ASP A 283 -8.54 -14.13 18.60
C ASP A 283 -9.25 -12.81 18.96
N SER A 284 -8.62 -12.05 19.84
CA SER A 284 -9.13 -10.75 20.29
C SER A 284 -9.36 -9.80 19.12
N LEU A 285 -8.55 -9.90 18.06
CA LEU A 285 -8.67 -9.11 16.85
C LEU A 285 -9.93 -9.45 16.04
N GLY A 286 -10.12 -10.72 15.68
CA GLY A 286 -11.29 -11.16 14.92
C GLY A 286 -12.58 -10.92 15.68
N THR A 287 -12.56 -11.08 17.00
CA THR A 287 -13.72 -10.77 17.86
C THR A 287 -14.03 -9.29 17.85
N ALA A 288 -13.03 -8.41 18.02
CA ALA A 288 -13.24 -6.97 17.96
C ALA A 288 -13.80 -6.52 16.60
N ALA A 289 -13.26 -7.06 15.50
CA ALA A 289 -13.73 -6.76 14.15
C ALA A 289 -15.18 -7.23 13.92
N ARG A 290 -15.50 -8.48 14.29
CA ARG A 290 -16.87 -9.04 14.17
C ARG A 290 -17.88 -8.22 14.97
N THR A 291 -17.57 -7.90 16.23
CA THR A 291 -18.46 -7.12 17.10
C THR A 291 -18.72 -5.75 16.51
N ALA A 292 -17.67 -5.01 16.13
CA ALA A 292 -17.82 -3.67 15.56
C ALA A 292 -18.63 -3.67 14.25
N LEU A 293 -18.36 -4.64 13.36
CA LEU A 293 -19.09 -4.78 12.10
C LEU A 293 -20.57 -5.13 12.35
N ALA A 294 -20.85 -6.06 13.26
CA ALA A 294 -22.22 -6.44 13.60
C ALA A 294 -23.00 -5.28 14.24
N GLU A 295 -22.37 -4.51 15.13
CA GLU A 295 -22.97 -3.33 15.74
C GLU A 295 -23.27 -2.23 14.72
N ALA A 296 -22.32 -1.95 13.81
CA ALA A 296 -22.51 -0.97 12.75
C ALA A 296 -23.71 -1.32 11.84
N LEU A 297 -23.87 -2.61 11.48
CA LEU A 297 -24.96 -3.06 10.62
C LEU A 297 -26.32 -3.13 11.32
N LYS A 298 -26.34 -3.46 12.62
CA LYS A 298 -27.56 -3.42 13.43
C LYS A 298 -28.08 -1.99 13.60
N GLY A 299 -27.19 -1.02 13.71
CA GLY A 299 -27.54 0.41 13.76
C GLY A 299 -27.86 1.03 12.40
N ALA A 300 -27.56 0.36 11.30
CA ALA A 300 -27.75 0.86 9.94
C ALA A 300 -29.23 0.82 9.48
N ASP A 301 -29.54 1.58 8.43
CA ASP A 301 -30.79 1.43 7.71
C ASP A 301 -30.81 0.15 6.84
N GLY A 302 -31.98 -0.19 6.30
CA GLY A 302 -32.15 -1.37 5.45
C GLY A 302 -31.36 -1.30 4.14
N ALA A 303 -31.19 -0.11 3.55
CA ALA A 303 -30.49 0.05 2.28
C ALA A 303 -29.00 -0.24 2.42
N LEU A 304 -28.38 0.24 3.50
CA LEU A 304 -26.98 -0.05 3.81
C LEU A 304 -26.78 -1.54 4.12
N ARG A 305 -27.71 -2.19 4.85
CA ARG A 305 -27.63 -3.64 5.08
C ARG A 305 -27.70 -4.45 3.78
N VAL A 306 -28.59 -4.08 2.85
CA VAL A 306 -28.68 -4.72 1.52
C VAL A 306 -27.38 -4.54 0.74
N ALA A 307 -26.83 -3.33 0.72
CA ALA A 307 -25.59 -3.04 0.01
C ALA A 307 -24.40 -3.82 0.58
N VAL A 308 -24.24 -3.84 1.91
CA VAL A 308 -23.18 -4.60 2.59
C VAL A 308 -23.34 -6.10 2.33
N ALA A 309 -24.57 -6.64 2.39
CA ALA A 309 -24.81 -8.04 2.07
C ALA A 309 -24.36 -8.37 0.63
N ALA A 310 -24.80 -7.58 -0.35
CA ALA A 310 -24.45 -7.77 -1.76
C ALA A 310 -22.93 -7.70 -2.02
N GLU A 311 -22.24 -6.76 -1.37
CA GLU A 311 -20.78 -6.59 -1.48
C GLU A 311 -20.02 -7.71 -0.75
N ALA A 312 -20.51 -8.18 0.40
CA ALA A 312 -19.93 -9.34 1.09
C ALA A 312 -20.01 -10.61 0.23
N ALA A 313 -21.13 -10.82 -0.47
CA ALA A 313 -21.25 -11.92 -1.44
C ALA A 313 -20.25 -11.76 -2.60
N ALA A 314 -20.05 -10.54 -3.11
CA ALA A 314 -19.07 -10.28 -4.17
C ALA A 314 -17.62 -10.58 -3.71
N VAL A 315 -17.28 -10.28 -2.45
CA VAL A 315 -15.97 -10.64 -1.87
C VAL A 315 -15.77 -12.16 -1.88
N LEU A 316 -16.79 -12.93 -1.50
CA LEU A 316 -16.73 -14.40 -1.53
C LEU A 316 -16.60 -14.95 -2.96
N GLU A 317 -17.33 -14.38 -3.92
CA GLU A 317 -17.28 -14.79 -5.33
C GLU A 317 -15.90 -14.55 -5.97
N ARG A 318 -15.21 -13.44 -5.63
CA ARG A 318 -13.84 -13.18 -6.08
C ARG A 318 -12.81 -14.15 -5.49
N GLY A 319 -13.11 -14.73 -4.34
CA GLY A 319 -12.25 -15.67 -3.63
C GLY A 319 -12.14 -17.05 -4.25
N GLY A 320 -13.01 -17.41 -5.22
CA GLY A 320 -13.16 -18.77 -5.74
C GLY A 320 -11.90 -19.35 -6.39
N GLY A 321 -11.17 -20.17 -5.63
CA GLY A 321 -10.06 -20.96 -6.14
C GLY A 321 -9.33 -21.74 -5.03
N PRO A 322 -8.81 -22.95 -5.30
CA PRO A 322 -8.27 -23.87 -4.29
C PRO A 322 -7.04 -23.34 -3.51
N SER A 323 -6.47 -22.18 -3.88
CA SER A 323 -5.32 -21.56 -3.21
C SER A 323 -5.57 -20.12 -2.71
N LYS A 324 -6.80 -19.60 -2.75
CA LYS A 324 -7.09 -18.19 -2.42
C LYS A 324 -7.87 -18.06 -1.10
N ALA A 325 -7.68 -16.93 -0.43
CA ALA A 325 -7.96 -16.70 0.98
C ALA A 325 -9.44 -16.44 1.33
N ALA A 326 -10.41 -17.21 0.81
CA ALA A 326 -11.83 -16.95 1.12
C ALA A 326 -12.28 -17.45 2.50
N ALA A 327 -11.47 -18.27 3.18
CA ALA A 327 -11.81 -18.85 4.49
C ALA A 327 -12.14 -17.78 5.56
N ALA A 328 -11.42 -16.66 5.55
CA ALA A 328 -11.67 -15.58 6.49
C ALA A 328 -12.96 -14.81 6.19
N PRO A 329 -13.18 -14.29 4.96
CA PRO A 329 -14.48 -13.75 4.57
C PRO A 329 -15.67 -14.68 4.85
N MET A 330 -15.52 -16.00 4.63
CA MET A 330 -16.57 -16.99 4.95
C MET A 330 -16.93 -16.98 6.43
N ARG A 331 -15.94 -17.11 7.34
CA ARG A 331 -16.16 -17.05 8.79
C ARG A 331 -16.74 -15.71 9.25
N ALA A 332 -16.31 -14.62 8.61
CA ALA A 332 -16.86 -13.30 8.92
C ALA A 332 -18.36 -13.24 8.55
N VAL A 333 -18.73 -13.69 7.35
CA VAL A 333 -20.13 -13.72 6.90
C VAL A 333 -20.98 -14.65 7.77
N GLU A 334 -20.50 -15.84 8.12
CA GLU A 334 -21.17 -16.73 9.08
C GLU A 334 -21.44 -16.00 10.41
N GLY A 335 -20.42 -15.34 10.97
CA GLY A 335 -20.57 -14.58 12.20
C GLY A 335 -21.60 -13.46 12.11
N LEU A 336 -21.72 -12.80 10.95
CA LEU A 336 -22.74 -11.76 10.73
C LEU A 336 -24.16 -12.34 10.63
N ILE A 337 -24.33 -13.52 10.00
CA ILE A 337 -25.60 -14.24 9.97
C ILE A 337 -25.99 -14.65 11.40
N SER A 338 -25.07 -15.29 12.13
CA SER A 338 -25.26 -15.74 13.51
C SER A 338 -25.60 -14.58 14.44
N ALA A 339 -25.00 -13.40 14.21
CA ALA A 339 -25.32 -12.18 14.95
C ALA A 339 -26.63 -11.49 14.51
N ARG A 340 -27.32 -11.97 13.45
CA ARG A 340 -28.47 -11.33 12.82
C ARG A 340 -28.19 -9.91 12.33
N ALA A 341 -26.95 -9.64 11.94
CA ALA A 341 -26.49 -8.32 11.50
C ALA A 341 -26.94 -7.97 10.07
N LEU A 342 -27.25 -9.00 9.27
CA LEU A 342 -27.71 -8.87 7.88
C LEU A 342 -29.23 -9.00 7.72
N ASP A 343 -30.00 -9.05 8.81
CA ASP A 343 -31.46 -9.17 8.78
C ASP A 343 -32.09 -8.04 7.93
N GLY A 344 -32.93 -8.41 6.97
CA GLY A 344 -33.55 -7.49 6.00
C GLY A 344 -32.61 -7.05 4.87
N GLY A 345 -31.33 -7.40 4.90
CA GLY A 345 -30.36 -7.20 3.81
C GLY A 345 -30.05 -8.47 3.01
N ALA A 346 -30.11 -9.64 3.65
CA ALA A 346 -29.87 -10.95 3.05
C ALA A 346 -31.20 -11.62 2.62
N ASP A 347 -31.46 -11.64 1.32
CA ASP A 347 -32.62 -12.32 0.71
C ASP A 347 -32.25 -13.71 0.13
N ALA A 348 -33.22 -14.38 -0.48
CA ALA A 348 -33.00 -15.70 -1.10
C ALA A 348 -31.96 -15.66 -2.24
N VAL A 349 -31.86 -14.55 -2.97
CA VAL A 349 -30.88 -14.38 -4.06
C VAL A 349 -29.47 -14.29 -3.47
N TRP A 350 -29.32 -13.50 -2.41
CA TRP A 350 -28.07 -13.40 -1.66
C TRP A 350 -27.64 -14.77 -1.10
N SER A 351 -28.56 -15.50 -0.46
CA SER A 351 -28.24 -16.83 0.09
C SER A 351 -27.78 -17.81 -0.99
N ALA A 352 -28.38 -17.76 -2.18
CA ALA A 352 -27.97 -18.59 -3.31
C ALA A 352 -26.56 -18.22 -3.81
N ARG A 353 -26.23 -16.93 -3.89
CA ARG A 353 -24.88 -16.43 -4.26
C ARG A 353 -23.82 -16.89 -3.27
N VAL A 354 -24.07 -16.70 -1.98
CA VAL A 354 -23.15 -17.13 -0.90
C VAL A 354 -22.95 -18.64 -0.93
N ALA A 355 -24.03 -19.43 -1.04
CA ALA A 355 -23.94 -20.88 -1.12
C ALA A 355 -23.14 -21.35 -2.34
N ALA A 356 -23.32 -20.70 -3.50
CA ALA A 356 -22.55 -21.01 -4.71
C ALA A 356 -21.06 -20.68 -4.55
N ALA A 357 -20.73 -19.53 -3.96
CA ALA A 357 -19.35 -19.13 -3.68
C ALA A 357 -18.67 -20.11 -2.71
N VAL A 358 -19.33 -20.45 -1.59
CA VAL A 358 -18.83 -21.43 -0.61
C VAL A 358 -18.64 -22.81 -1.24
N LYS A 359 -19.60 -23.27 -2.04
CA LYS A 359 -19.49 -24.56 -2.75
C LYS A 359 -18.29 -24.59 -3.68
N THR A 360 -18.05 -23.51 -4.42
CA THR A 360 -16.91 -23.36 -5.32
C THR A 360 -15.60 -23.41 -4.55
N GLU A 361 -15.55 -22.73 -3.41
CA GLU A 361 -14.35 -22.64 -2.57
C GLU A 361 -14.00 -23.96 -1.86
N CYS A 362 -15.02 -24.72 -1.45
CA CYS A 362 -14.85 -26.03 -0.81
C CYS A 362 -14.62 -27.16 -1.83
N ALA A 363 -14.89 -26.94 -3.12
CA ALA A 363 -14.73 -27.96 -4.16
C ALA A 363 -13.26 -28.40 -4.28
N GLY A 364 -12.98 -29.67 -3.95
CA GLY A 364 -11.63 -30.23 -4.00
C GLY A 364 -10.70 -29.71 -2.90
N CYS A 365 -11.22 -28.97 -1.91
CA CYS A 365 -10.44 -28.50 -0.77
C CYS A 365 -10.02 -29.68 0.12
N ARG A 366 -8.73 -29.72 0.49
CA ARG A 366 -8.16 -30.72 1.42
C ARG A 366 -7.83 -30.14 2.79
N ASP A 367 -8.04 -28.84 2.97
CA ASP A 367 -7.83 -28.15 4.24
C ASP A 367 -9.05 -28.38 5.15
N VAL A 368 -8.87 -29.25 6.14
CA VAL A 368 -9.92 -29.60 7.12
C VAL A 368 -10.39 -28.39 7.91
N GLN A 369 -9.51 -27.43 8.23
CA GLN A 369 -9.89 -26.22 8.96
C GLN A 369 -10.79 -25.32 8.11
N LYS A 370 -10.56 -25.28 6.80
CA LYS A 370 -11.39 -24.56 5.84
C LYS A 370 -12.74 -25.24 5.58
N LEU A 371 -12.79 -26.59 5.65
CA LEU A 371 -14.02 -27.37 5.50
C LEU A 371 -14.90 -27.37 6.76
N MET A 372 -14.33 -27.11 7.93
CA MET A 372 -15.04 -27.05 9.23
C MET A 372 -15.54 -25.64 9.60
N ALA A 373 -15.14 -24.61 8.83
CA ALA A 373 -15.51 -23.21 9.03
C ALA A 373 -16.92 -22.90 8.50
#